data_AF-A0A7X2T2V7-F1
#
_entry.id   AF-A0A7X2T2V7-F1
#
_cell.length_a   1.000
_cell.length_b   1.000
_cell.length_c   1.000
_cell.angle_alpha   90.00
_cell.angle_beta   90.00
_cell.angle_gamma   90.00
#
_symmetry.space_group_name_H-M   'P 1'
#
loop_
_entity.id
_entity.type
_entity.pdbx_description
1 polymer ?
#
loop_
_entity_poly.entity_id
_entity_poly.type
_entity_poly.pdbx_seq_one_letter_code
_entity_poly.pdbx_strand_id
1 'polypeptide(L)'
;MLFSVSSIFITLVMSTALILLFELFIAQKNLIRFLRMDVMILLAIVIIVRLLLPFEYAFTITVPFPWVMNYIRDFLNFKLSASFSVLNLLCLIWGIGILVQLIQYIQNIRKCNLIFSILKDSSVHKCVSDYIEIPPKFNYSVWFAEDIESFMVIGFKKVIFFQK
;
A
#
# COMPACT_ATOMS: atom_id res chain seq x y z
N MET A 1 -12.64 20.77 10.25
CA MET A 1 -12.50 19.93 9.04
C MET A 1 -13.52 20.39 8.03
N LEU A 2 -13.08 20.88 6.86
CA LEU A 2 -13.97 21.31 5.79
C LEU A 2 -13.95 20.21 4.72
N PHE A 3 -14.98 19.37 4.72
CA PHE A 3 -15.22 18.49 3.59
C PHE A 3 -15.84 19.32 2.47
N SER A 4 -14.98 19.87 1.60
CA SER A 4 -15.37 20.70 0.47
C SER A 4 -15.10 19.95 -0.83
N VAL A 5 -15.88 20.26 -1.87
CA VAL A 5 -15.65 19.80 -3.25
C VAL A 5 -14.20 20.06 -3.68
N SER A 6 -13.63 21.19 -3.26
CA SER A 6 -12.25 21.58 -3.52
C SER A 6 -11.24 20.64 -2.83
N SER A 7 -11.53 20.18 -1.61
CA SER A 7 -10.68 19.25 -0.85
C SER A 7 -10.58 17.89 -1.54
N ILE A 8 -11.70 17.37 -2.07
CA ILE A 8 -11.73 16.10 -2.81
C ILE A 8 -10.89 16.22 -4.09
N PHE A 9 -11.07 17.30 -4.85
CA PHE A 9 -10.32 17.53 -6.08
C PHE A 9 -8.82 17.66 -5.82
N ILE A 10 -8.42 18.47 -4.84
CA ILE A 10 -7.01 18.63 -4.46
C ILE A 10 -6.43 17.30 -4.00
N THR A 11 -7.20 16.50 -3.24
CA THR A 11 -6.74 15.19 -2.80
C THR A 11 -6.49 14.26 -3.99
N LEU A 12 -7.40 14.23 -4.97
CA LEU A 12 -7.24 13.45 -6.19
C LEU A 12 -5.97 13.84 -6.95
N VAL A 13 -5.79 15.14 -7.25
CA VAL A 13 -4.62 15.65 -7.99
C VAL A 13 -3.31 15.38 -7.24
N MET A 14 -3.29 15.61 -5.93
CA MET A 14 -2.08 15.36 -5.14
C MET A 14 -1.78 13.87 -5.01
N SER A 15 -2.81 13.03 -4.88
CA SER A 15 -2.61 11.58 -4.76
C SER A 15 -2.13 11.00 -6.09
N THR A 16 -2.66 11.43 -7.23
CA THR A 16 -2.16 10.98 -8.55
C THR A 16 -0.72 11.42 -8.76
N ALA A 17 -0.36 12.66 -8.42
CA ALA A 17 1.02 13.13 -8.48
C ALA A 17 1.97 12.30 -7.59
N LEU A 18 1.56 11.99 -6.35
CA LEU A 18 2.36 11.16 -5.44
C LEU A 18 2.48 9.71 -5.92
N ILE A 19 1.42 9.13 -6.48
CA ILE A 19 1.44 7.77 -7.03
C ILE A 19 2.39 7.70 -8.24
N LEU A 20 2.31 8.67 -9.15
CA LEU A 20 3.22 8.74 -10.30
C LEU A 20 4.68 8.89 -9.86
N LEU A 21 4.92 9.72 -8.85
CA LEU A 21 6.25 9.89 -8.26
C LEU A 21 6.74 8.60 -7.59
N PHE A 22 5.87 7.87 -6.90
CA PHE A 22 6.17 6.56 -6.33
C PHE A 22 6.49 5.52 -7.40
N GLU A 23 5.72 5.49 -8.49
CA GLU A 23 5.94 4.59 -9.63
C GLU A 23 7.26 4.91 -10.34
N LEU A 24 7.59 6.18 -10.54
CA LEU A 24 8.86 6.63 -11.10
C LEU A 24 10.04 6.15 -10.24
N PHE A 25 9.92 6.27 -8.92
CA PHE A 25 10.92 5.75 -7.99
C PHE A 25 11.08 4.24 -8.10
N ILE A 26 9.99 3.48 -8.21
CA ILE A 26 10.06 2.02 -8.37
C ILE A 26 10.69 1.63 -9.71
N ALA A 27 10.33 2.32 -10.80
CA ALA A 27 10.83 2.01 -12.13
C ALA A 27 12.36 2.17 -12.25
N GLN A 28 12.94 3.07 -11.47
CA GLN A 28 14.37 3.36 -11.49
C GLN A 28 15.10 2.60 -10.38
N LYS A 29 15.67 1.43 -10.71
CA LYS A 29 16.46 0.60 -9.77
C LYS A 29 17.58 1.36 -9.04
N ASN A 30 18.19 2.34 -9.70
CA ASN A 30 19.24 3.19 -9.11
C ASN A 30 18.68 4.16 -8.05
N LEU A 31 17.46 4.67 -8.26
CA LEU A 31 16.77 5.53 -7.29
C LEU A 31 16.30 4.74 -6.08
N ILE A 32 15.81 3.50 -6.22
CA ILE A 32 15.48 2.63 -5.06
C ILE A 32 16.74 2.34 -4.23
N ARG A 33 17.90 2.21 -4.86
CA ARG A 33 19.15 2.01 -4.12
C ARG A 33 19.58 3.27 -3.37
N PHE A 34 19.41 4.44 -3.99
CA PHE A 34 19.71 5.73 -3.38
C PHE A 34 18.75 6.07 -2.24
N LEU A 35 17.46 5.80 -2.46
CA LEU A 35 16.38 6.06 -1.53
C LEU A 35 16.16 4.83 -0.65
N ARG A 36 16.61 4.88 0.61
CA ARG A 36 16.42 3.77 1.56
C ARG A 36 14.98 3.26 1.56
N MET A 37 14.79 1.95 1.72
CA MET A 37 13.46 1.33 1.77
C MET A 37 12.53 1.98 2.82
N ASP A 38 13.09 2.50 3.91
CA ASP A 38 12.33 3.23 4.94
C ASP A 38 11.58 4.45 4.37
N VAL A 39 12.20 5.18 3.43
CA VAL A 39 11.59 6.35 2.77
C VAL A 39 10.48 5.93 1.81
N MET A 40 10.66 4.79 1.13
CA MET A 40 9.63 4.22 0.24
C MET A 40 8.40 3.78 1.02
N ILE A 41 8.61 3.11 2.16
CA ILE A 41 7.52 2.70 3.05
C ILE A 41 6.80 3.94 3.59
N LEU A 42 7.53 4.96 4.02
CA LEU A 42 6.95 6.21 4.51
C LEU A 42 6.12 6.91 3.43
N LEU A 43 6.64 7.01 2.21
CA LEU A 43 5.92 7.60 1.08
C LEU A 43 4.63 6.82 0.75
N ALA A 44 4.69 5.49 0.77
CA ALA A 44 3.51 4.65 0.57
C ALA A 44 2.45 4.88 1.67
N ILE A 45 2.86 4.99 2.93
CA ILE A 45 1.96 5.30 4.04
C ILE A 45 1.30 6.67 3.85
N VAL A 46 2.06 7.69 3.45
CA VAL A 46 1.53 9.04 3.18
C VAL A 46 0.48 9.00 2.07
N ILE A 47 0.72 8.25 0.99
CA ILE A 47 -0.24 8.07 -0.10
C ILE A 47 -1.52 7.40 0.39
N ILE A 48 -1.40 6.31 1.16
CA ILE A 48 -2.55 5.56 1.69
C ILE A 48 -3.39 6.44 2.62
N VAL A 49 -2.75 7.12 3.58
CA VAL A 49 -3.43 8.01 4.53
C VAL A 49 -4.16 9.13 3.79
N ARG A 50 -3.53 9.71 2.77
CA ARG A 50 -4.12 10.81 1.99
C ARG A 50 -5.28 10.35 1.11
N LEU A 51 -5.21 9.15 0.54
CA LEU A 51 -6.34 8.55 -0.16
C LEU A 51 -7.49 8.32 0.81
N LEU A 52 -7.25 7.67 1.96
CA LEU A 52 -8.31 7.38 2.94
C LEU A 52 -8.95 8.64 3.54
N LEU A 53 -8.17 9.71 3.70
CA LEU A 53 -8.58 10.95 4.37
C LEU A 53 -8.39 12.16 3.44
N PRO A 54 -9.38 12.48 2.57
CA PRO A 54 -9.33 13.61 1.65
C PRO A 54 -9.64 14.93 2.37
N PHE A 55 -8.84 15.26 3.39
CA PHE A 55 -8.99 16.46 4.20
C PHE A 55 -7.94 17.50 3.85
N GLU A 56 -8.39 18.75 3.79
CA GLU A 56 -7.51 19.91 3.90
C GLU A 56 -6.95 19.95 5.32
N TYR A 57 -5.64 19.76 5.45
CA TYR A 57 -4.93 19.89 6.72
C TYR A 57 -4.73 21.38 7.05
N ALA A 58 -4.60 21.72 8.33
CA ALA A 58 -4.46 23.12 8.77
C ALA A 58 -3.20 23.83 8.21
N PHE A 59 -2.19 23.07 7.76
CA PHE A 59 -0.97 23.59 7.14
C PHE A 59 -1.07 23.76 5.62
N THR A 60 -2.23 23.48 5.00
CA THR A 60 -2.39 23.55 3.55
C THR A 60 -2.66 24.99 3.12
N ILE A 61 -1.79 25.57 2.30
CA ILE A 61 -2.01 26.89 1.71
C ILE A 61 -3.00 26.74 0.55
N THR A 62 -4.17 27.37 0.66
CA THR A 62 -5.18 27.38 -0.40
C THR A 62 -4.79 28.42 -1.45
N VAL A 63 -4.41 27.95 -2.64
CA VAL A 63 -4.18 28.82 -3.79
C VAL A 63 -5.52 29.01 -4.53
N PRO A 64 -6.10 30.23 -4.57
CA PRO A 64 -7.36 30.44 -5.25
C PRO A 64 -7.15 30.33 -6.77
N PHE A 65 -7.80 29.35 -7.39
CA PHE A 65 -7.78 29.16 -8.84
C PHE A 65 -9.21 29.14 -9.42
N PRO A 66 -9.93 30.27 -9.34
CA PRO A 66 -11.38 30.33 -9.59
C PRO A 66 -11.75 29.95 -11.03
N TRP A 67 -10.88 30.25 -12.01
CA TRP A 67 -11.16 30.00 -13.42
C TRP A 67 -11.34 28.52 -13.76
N VAL A 68 -10.75 27.59 -12.99
CA VAL A 68 -10.93 26.14 -13.18
C VAL A 68 -11.80 25.54 -12.07
N MET A 69 -11.59 25.98 -10.83
CA MET A 69 -12.30 25.43 -9.66
C MET A 69 -13.81 25.68 -9.73
N ASN A 70 -14.27 26.77 -10.34
CA ASN A 70 -15.70 27.04 -10.49
C ASN A 70 -16.36 26.03 -11.44
N TYR A 71 -15.80 25.80 -12.63
CA TYR A 71 -16.34 24.80 -13.57
C TYR A 71 -16.33 23.39 -12.99
N ILE A 72 -15.25 23.02 -12.28
CA ILE A 72 -15.17 21.72 -11.60
C ILE A 72 -16.23 21.60 -10.52
N ARG A 73 -16.44 22.67 -9.73
CA ARG A 73 -17.47 22.70 -8.70
C ARG A 73 -18.87 22.55 -9.30
N ASP A 74 -19.14 23.24 -10.41
CA ASP A 74 -20.44 23.16 -11.09
C ASP A 74 -20.68 21.76 -11.66
N PHE A 75 -19.65 21.13 -12.23
CA PHE A 75 -19.73 19.75 -12.70
C PHE A 75 -19.95 18.75 -11.55
N LEU A 76 -19.18 18.84 -10.46
CA LEU A 76 -19.30 17.91 -9.33
C LEU A 76 -20.64 18.09 -8.58
N ASN A 77 -21.17 19.30 -8.52
CA ASN A 77 -22.47 19.58 -7.92
C ASN A 77 -23.64 19.42 -8.90
N PHE A 78 -23.38 19.04 -10.15
CA PHE A 78 -24.43 18.80 -11.13
C PHE A 78 -25.38 17.72 -10.60
N LYS A 79 -26.66 18.06 -10.51
CA LYS A 79 -27.72 17.18 -10.00
C LYS A 79 -28.19 16.24 -11.11
N LEU A 80 -27.91 14.95 -10.94
CA LEU A 80 -28.42 13.86 -11.78
C LEU A 80 -29.89 13.53 -11.43
N SER A 81 -30.30 13.74 -10.17
CA SER A 81 -31.69 13.65 -9.71
C SER A 81 -31.97 14.68 -8.60
N ALA A 82 -33.20 14.73 -8.07
CA ALA A 82 -33.65 15.74 -7.10
C ALA A 82 -32.69 15.95 -5.91
N SER A 83 -32.02 14.89 -5.44
CA SER A 83 -31.07 14.91 -4.32
C SER A 83 -29.71 14.26 -4.62
N PHE A 84 -29.49 13.77 -5.85
CA PHE A 84 -28.28 13.02 -6.19
C PHE A 84 -27.39 13.81 -7.16
N SER A 85 -26.18 14.17 -6.70
CA SER A 85 -25.18 14.87 -7.51
C SER A 85 -24.13 13.92 -8.09
N VAL A 86 -23.39 14.39 -9.09
CA VAL A 86 -22.21 13.70 -9.64
C VAL A 86 -21.20 13.37 -8.54
N LEU A 87 -20.99 14.27 -7.58
CA LEU A 87 -20.15 14.02 -6.41
C LEU A 87 -20.63 12.81 -5.61
N ASN A 88 -21.94 12.68 -5.36
CA ASN A 88 -22.48 11.54 -4.61
C ASN A 88 -22.23 10.22 -5.36
N LEU A 89 -22.34 10.24 -6.69
CA LEU A 89 -22.01 9.10 -7.55
C LEU A 89 -20.53 8.72 -7.42
N LEU A 90 -19.61 9.69 -7.54
CA LEU A 90 -18.17 9.43 -7.39
C LEU A 90 -17.83 8.89 -6.01
N CYS A 91 -18.42 9.45 -4.94
CA CYS A 91 -18.22 8.96 -3.58
C CYS A 91 -18.70 7.51 -3.40
N LEU A 92 -19.82 7.12 -4.03
CA LEU A 92 -20.30 5.74 -4.00
C LEU A 92 -19.34 4.79 -4.73
N ILE A 93 -18.92 5.14 -5.95
CA ILE A 93 -17.93 4.34 -6.71
C ILE A 93 -16.66 4.18 -5.88
N TRP A 94 -16.20 5.27 -5.27
CA TRP A 94 -14.99 5.27 -4.48
C TRP A 94 -15.12 4.39 -3.22
N GLY A 95 -16.22 4.49 -2.48
CA GLY A 95 -16.49 3.64 -1.32
C GLY A 95 -16.59 2.16 -1.67
N ILE A 96 -17.26 1.82 -2.78
CA ILE A 96 -17.32 0.45 -3.29
C ILE A 96 -15.92 -0.04 -3.67
N GLY A 97 -15.11 0.81 -4.32
CA GLY A 97 -13.73 0.49 -4.66
C GLY A 97 -12.87 0.15 -3.44
N ILE A 98 -12.99 0.94 -2.35
CA ILE A 98 -12.30 0.66 -1.08
C ILE A 98 -12.72 -0.70 -0.52
N LEU A 99 -14.02 -1.00 -0.51
CA LEU A 99 -14.54 -2.27 0.01
C LEU A 99 -14.03 -3.47 -0.80
N VAL A 100 -14.08 -3.39 -2.13
CA VAL A 100 -13.58 -4.45 -3.02
C VAL A 100 -12.09 -4.69 -2.79
N GLN A 101 -11.30 -3.62 -2.69
CA GLN A 101 -9.85 -3.72 -2.48
C GLN A 101 -9.52 -4.33 -1.10
N LEU A 102 -10.25 -3.94 -0.05
CA LEU A 102 -10.10 -4.52 1.29
C LEU A 102 -10.38 -6.03 1.29
N ILE A 103 -11.44 -6.47 0.61
CA ILE A 103 -11.79 -7.89 0.51
C ILE A 103 -10.68 -8.66 -0.19
N GLN A 104 -10.19 -8.18 -1.33
CA GLN A 104 -9.07 -8.81 -2.06
C GLN A 104 -7.80 -8.87 -1.21
N TYR A 105 -7.48 -7.81 -0.48
CA TYR A 105 -6.33 -7.76 0.40
C TYR A 105 -6.41 -8.79 1.54
N ILE A 106 -7.57 -8.91 2.19
CA ILE A 106 -7.82 -9.92 3.24
C ILE A 106 -7.68 -11.33 2.67
N GLN A 107 -8.22 -11.59 1.47
CA GLN A 107 -8.09 -12.88 0.80
C GLN A 107 -6.62 -13.22 0.50
N ASN A 108 -5.83 -12.25 0.03
CA ASN A 108 -4.40 -12.45 -0.24
C ASN A 108 -3.60 -12.74 1.04
N ILE A 109 -3.89 -12.06 2.14
CA ILE A 109 -3.28 -12.36 3.44
C ILE A 109 -3.62 -13.79 3.88
N ARG A 110 -4.88 -14.21 3.74
CA ARG A 110 -5.29 -15.58 4.09
C ARG A 110 -4.57 -16.63 3.25
N LYS A 111 -4.45 -16.42 1.94
CA LYS A 111 -3.68 -17.30 1.04
C LYS A 111 -2.22 -17.38 1.46
N CYS A 112 -1.58 -16.23 1.75
CA CYS A 112 -0.20 -16.20 2.22
C CYS A 112 -0.04 -16.97 3.54
N ASN A 113 -0.97 -16.79 4.49
CA ASN A 113 -0.93 -17.51 5.76
C ASN A 113 -1.15 -19.02 5.60
N LEU A 114 -2.00 -19.43 4.67
CA LEU A 114 -2.23 -20.84 4.36
C LEU A 114 -0.99 -21.48 3.74
N ILE A 115 -0.40 -20.85 2.72
CA ILE A 115 0.86 -21.31 2.10
C ILE A 115 1.95 -21.38 3.18
N PHE A 116 2.04 -20.37 4.04
CA PHE A 116 2.99 -20.37 5.15
C PHE A 116 2.76 -21.53 6.13
N SER A 117 1.50 -21.87 6.44
CA SER A 117 1.18 -23.01 7.32
C SER A 117 1.60 -24.33 6.69
N ILE A 118 1.29 -24.52 5.41
CA ILE A 118 1.69 -25.73 4.67
C ILE A 118 3.22 -25.86 4.65
N LEU A 119 3.93 -24.77 4.32
CA LEU A 119 5.39 -24.74 4.34
C LEU A 119 5.97 -25.01 5.73
N LYS A 120 5.31 -24.54 6.80
CA LYS A 120 5.74 -24.84 8.16
C LYS A 120 5.64 -26.35 8.43
N ASP A 121 4.52 -26.96 8.10
CA ASP A 121 4.24 -28.36 8.42
C ASP A 121 5.01 -29.35 7.51
N SER A 122 5.32 -28.97 6.26
CA SER A 122 6.12 -29.79 5.34
C SER A 122 7.63 -29.58 5.48
N SER A 123 8.07 -28.50 6.13
CA SER A 123 9.49 -28.19 6.24
C SER A 123 10.21 -28.96 7.35
N VAL A 124 11.45 -29.37 7.06
CA VAL A 124 12.37 -29.83 8.11
C VAL A 124 12.92 -28.59 8.81
N HIS A 125 12.49 -28.37 10.05
CA HIS A 125 13.00 -27.29 10.89
C HIS A 125 14.41 -27.62 11.38
N LYS A 126 15.40 -26.85 10.93
CA LYS A 126 16.77 -26.90 11.45
C LYS A 126 17.21 -25.52 11.90
N CYS A 127 18.21 -25.45 12.77
CA CYS A 127 18.85 -24.20 13.15
C CYS A 127 20.23 -24.11 12.48
N VAL A 128 20.71 -22.89 12.22
CA VAL A 128 22.08 -22.74 11.66
C VAL A 128 23.13 -23.31 12.63
N SER A 129 22.85 -23.29 13.93
CA SER A 129 23.67 -23.93 14.97
C SER A 129 23.88 -25.44 14.78
N ASP A 130 23.01 -26.12 14.03
CA ASP A 130 23.13 -27.57 13.78
C ASP A 130 24.22 -27.88 12.75
N TYR A 131 24.70 -26.87 12.02
CA TYR A 131 25.67 -27.00 10.94
C TYR A 131 26.99 -26.28 11.23
N ILE A 132 26.94 -25.17 11.97
CA ILE A 132 28.11 -24.33 12.26
C ILE A 132 27.99 -23.84 13.71
N GLU A 133 29.08 -23.82 14.46
CA GLU A 133 29.12 -23.15 15.76
C GLU A 133 29.07 -21.63 15.57
N ILE A 134 27.96 -21.01 15.96
CA ILE A 134 27.71 -19.58 15.76
C ILE A 134 27.20 -18.96 17.08
N PRO A 135 27.57 -17.70 17.39
CA PRO A 135 27.00 -16.99 18.52
C PRO A 135 25.46 -16.99 18.48
N PRO A 136 24.77 -17.10 19.64
CA PRO A 136 23.31 -17.26 19.71
C PRO A 136 22.53 -16.11 19.06
N LYS A 137 23.14 -14.94 18.92
CA LYS A 137 22.57 -13.76 18.23
C LYS A 137 22.29 -13.99 16.73
N PHE A 138 23.00 -14.93 16.10
CA PHE A 138 22.88 -15.25 14.67
C PHE A 138 22.31 -16.65 14.42
N ASN A 139 21.72 -17.28 15.45
CA ASN A 139 21.08 -18.57 15.28
C ASN A 139 19.66 -18.40 14.73
N TYR A 140 19.52 -18.51 13.40
CA TYR A 140 18.24 -18.38 12.70
C TYR A 140 17.61 -19.75 12.44
N SER A 141 16.28 -19.81 12.39
CA SER A 141 15.59 -21.01 11.96
C SER A 141 15.62 -21.11 10.43
N VAL A 142 16.11 -22.26 9.96
CA VAL A 142 16.25 -22.61 8.56
C VAL A 142 15.27 -23.73 8.25
N TRP A 143 14.37 -23.48 7.31
CA TRP A 143 13.33 -24.43 6.95
C TRP A 143 13.66 -25.00 5.58
N PHE A 144 13.91 -26.30 5.50
CA PHE A 144 14.12 -27.00 4.24
C PHE A 144 12.78 -27.53 3.73
N ALA A 145 12.35 -27.09 2.56
CA ALA A 145 11.12 -27.55 1.92
C ALA A 145 11.40 -27.95 0.47
N GLU A 146 10.86 -29.09 0.04
CA GLU A 146 11.00 -29.59 -1.34
C GLU A 146 10.17 -28.76 -2.34
N ASP A 147 9.13 -28.07 -1.85
CA ASP A 147 8.16 -27.32 -2.66
C ASP A 147 8.61 -25.88 -3.03
N ILE A 148 9.87 -25.52 -2.77
CA ILE A 148 10.38 -24.16 -2.99
C ILE A 148 11.44 -24.16 -4.08
N GLU A 149 11.17 -23.44 -5.17
CA GLU A 149 12.07 -23.32 -6.33
C GLU A 149 13.25 -22.37 -6.12
N SER A 150 13.26 -21.52 -5.07
CA SER A 150 14.32 -20.54 -4.83
C SER A 150 14.48 -20.11 -3.37
N PHE A 151 15.69 -19.67 -3.00
CA PHE A 151 15.95 -19.15 -1.65
C PHE A 151 15.03 -17.98 -1.31
N MET A 152 14.23 -18.14 -0.26
CA MET A 152 13.26 -17.13 0.15
C MET A 152 13.45 -16.76 1.62
N VAL A 153 13.50 -15.46 1.90
CA VAL A 153 13.51 -14.93 3.26
C VAL A 153 12.15 -14.31 3.54
N ILE A 154 11.42 -14.86 4.51
CA ILE A 154 10.15 -14.27 4.95
C ILE A 154 10.46 -13.24 6.05
N GLY A 155 10.56 -11.98 5.64
CA GLY A 155 10.99 -10.86 6.49
C GLY A 155 10.19 -10.71 7.80
N PHE A 156 8.89 -11.06 7.81
CA PHE A 156 8.05 -10.96 9.01
C PHE A 156 8.37 -11.99 10.10
N LYS A 157 8.92 -13.16 9.74
CA LYS A 157 9.20 -14.24 10.70
C LYS A 157 10.69 -14.59 10.83
N LYS A 158 11.58 -13.89 10.11
CA LYS A 158 13.04 -14.12 10.12
C LYS A 158 13.41 -15.60 9.88
N VAL A 159 12.61 -16.28 9.06
CA VAL A 159 12.85 -17.67 8.65
C VAL A 159 13.48 -17.64 7.26
N ILE A 160 14.53 -18.43 7.08
CA ILE A 160 15.17 -18.62 5.77
C ILE A 160 14.72 -19.98 5.23
N PHE A 161 14.13 -19.97 4.04
CA PHE A 161 13.75 -21.19 3.34
C PHE A 161 14.85 -21.62 2.38
N PHE A 162 15.24 -22.89 2.48
CA PHE A 162 16.18 -23.54 1.58
C PHE A 162 15.48 -24.66 0.82
N GLN A 163 15.87 -24.84 -0.43
CA GLN A 163 15.56 -26.07 -1.16
C GLN A 163 16.39 -27.21 -0.54
N LYS A 164 15.78 -28.38 -0.39
CA LYS A 164 16.44 -29.60 0.09
C LYS A 164 17.23 -30.26 -1.04
#